data_AF-A0A6P5ASM0-F1
#
_entry.id   AF-A0A6P5ASM0-F1
#
_cell.length_a   1.000
_cell.length_b   1.000
_cell.length_c   1.000
_cell.angle_alpha   90.00
_cell.angle_beta   90.00
_cell.angle_gamma   90.00
#
_symmetry.space_group_name_H-M   'P 1'
#
loop_
_entity.id
_entity.type
_entity.pdbx_description
1 polymer ?
#
loop_
_entity_poly.entity_id
_entity_poly.type
_entity_poly.pdbx_seq_one_letter_code
_entity_poly.pdbx_strand_id
1 'polypeptide(L)'
;MTAEKFEKDVAYILQCEDSWVGHAVVARDDSDGAYHLGTVKERVGNGRQYVVQWADESLQVQSSSCIFGAFTKRHALALGDRVLAVADPVALVYLPGWITGTNGQKLVVKFCNGTTSAHINPRQCFWLSQEYFDIAVNFWKTKQTAS
;
A
#
# COMPACT_ATOMS: atom_id res chain seq x y z
N MET A 1 -26.19 11.63 10.65
CA MET A 1 -25.01 11.02 11.32
C MET A 1 -25.15 11.31 12.81
N THR A 2 -25.20 10.29 13.67
CA THR A 2 -25.31 10.47 15.13
C THR A 2 -23.92 10.52 15.75
N ALA A 3 -23.76 11.27 16.85
CA ALA A 3 -22.50 11.44 17.58
C ALA A 3 -21.85 10.09 17.96
N GLU A 4 -22.66 9.09 18.34
CA GLU A 4 -22.19 7.74 18.65
C GLU A 4 -21.49 7.02 17.49
N LYS A 5 -21.90 7.26 16.24
CA LYS A 5 -21.23 6.67 15.07
C LYS A 5 -19.87 7.34 14.84
N PHE A 6 -19.81 8.66 15.03
CA PHE A 6 -18.57 9.42 14.93
C PHE A 6 -17.56 8.99 16.00
N GLU A 7 -17.98 8.85 17.25
CA GLU A 7 -17.10 8.40 18.35
C GLU A 7 -16.58 6.98 18.13
N LYS A 8 -17.43 6.05 17.65
CA LYS A 8 -16.99 4.69 17.29
C LYS A 8 -16.03 4.67 16.11
N ASP A 9 -16.28 5.47 15.08
CA ASP A 9 -15.38 5.58 13.92
C ASP A 9 -14.02 6.16 14.35
N VAL A 10 -14.00 7.18 15.23
CA VAL A 10 -12.76 7.77 15.77
C VAL A 10 -11.99 6.77 16.63
N ALA A 11 -12.67 6.05 17.54
CA ALA A 11 -12.03 5.04 18.38
C ALA A 11 -11.45 3.88 17.56
N TYR A 12 -12.16 3.46 16.51
CA TYR A 12 -11.67 2.44 15.58
C TYR A 12 -10.43 2.93 14.80
N ILE A 13 -10.41 4.19 14.36
CA ILE A 13 -9.26 4.78 13.67
C ILE A 13 -8.05 4.83 14.60
N LEU A 14 -8.22 5.30 15.84
CA LEU A 14 -7.12 5.37 16.83
C LEU A 14 -6.59 3.98 17.19
N GLN A 15 -7.47 3.01 17.38
CA GLN A 15 -7.06 1.62 17.64
C GLN A 15 -6.30 1.02 16.46
N CYS A 16 -6.76 1.25 15.22
CA CYS A 16 -6.04 0.80 14.03
C CYS A 16 -4.67 1.49 13.89
N GLU A 17 -4.57 2.77 14.23
CA GLU A 17 -3.32 3.54 14.17
C GLU A 17 -2.26 2.97 15.14
N ASP A 18 -2.62 2.62 16.38
CA ASP A 18 -1.67 2.00 17.31
C ASP A 18 -1.37 0.52 16.96
N SER A 19 -2.30 -0.16 16.29
CA SER A 19 -2.17 -1.60 15.99
C SER A 19 -1.09 -1.92 14.96
N TRP A 20 -0.60 -0.95 14.18
CA TRP A 20 0.44 -1.21 13.18
C TRP A 20 1.77 -1.64 13.79
N VAL A 21 2.08 -1.19 15.01
CA VAL A 21 3.36 -1.49 15.67
C VAL A 21 3.56 -3.00 15.82
N GLY A 22 4.74 -3.48 15.42
CA GLY A 22 5.12 -4.90 15.43
C GLY A 22 4.59 -5.71 14.25
N HIS A 23 3.81 -5.14 13.34
CA HIS A 23 3.23 -5.88 12.21
C HIS A 23 4.02 -5.70 10.92
N ALA A 24 3.97 -6.74 10.09
CA ALA A 24 4.47 -6.71 8.72
C ALA A 24 3.53 -5.88 7.84
N VAL A 25 4.12 -5.04 6.99
CA VAL A 25 3.43 -4.10 6.10
C VAL A 25 4.08 -4.07 4.73
N VAL A 26 3.31 -3.62 3.74
CA VAL A 26 3.78 -3.17 2.44
C VAL A 26 3.85 -1.65 2.49
N ALA A 27 5.04 -1.09 2.46
CA ALA A 27 5.24 0.36 2.58
C ALA A 27 6.07 0.89 1.42
N ARG A 28 5.87 2.17 1.05
CA ARG A 28 6.68 2.80 0.01
C ARG A 28 8.10 2.99 0.51
N ASP A 29 9.08 2.61 -0.30
CA ASP A 29 10.46 2.97 -0.10
C ASP A 29 10.77 4.24 -0.90
N ASP A 30 11.18 5.30 -0.21
CA ASP A 30 11.48 6.57 -0.87
C ASP A 30 12.80 6.55 -1.67
N SER A 31 13.60 5.48 -1.59
CA SER A 31 14.83 5.32 -2.38
C SER A 31 14.51 5.01 -3.86
N ASP A 32 13.60 4.09 -4.12
CA ASP A 32 13.23 3.62 -5.47
C ASP A 32 11.79 3.96 -5.88
N GLY A 33 10.96 4.39 -4.93
CA GLY A 33 9.56 4.74 -5.12
C GLY A 33 8.63 3.54 -5.31
N ALA A 34 9.13 2.32 -5.19
CA ALA A 34 8.34 1.10 -5.16
C ALA A 34 7.85 0.81 -3.73
N TYR A 35 7.05 -0.24 -3.58
CA TYR A 35 6.54 -0.66 -2.29
C TYR A 35 7.11 -2.03 -1.92
N HIS A 36 7.66 -2.14 -0.71
CA HIS A 36 8.36 -3.32 -0.22
C HIS A 36 7.78 -3.80 1.10
N LEU A 37 8.10 -5.04 1.45
CA LEU A 37 7.79 -5.57 2.77
C LEU A 37 8.70 -4.93 3.82
N GLY A 38 8.08 -4.47 4.91
CA GLY A 38 8.76 -3.96 6.09
C GLY A 38 8.02 -4.33 7.36
N THR A 39 8.60 -3.98 8.50
CA THR A 39 7.96 -4.12 9.81
C THR A 39 7.85 -2.75 10.45
N VAL A 40 6.67 -2.39 10.93
CA VAL A 40 6.50 -1.14 11.69
C VAL A 40 7.10 -1.32 13.08
N LYS A 41 8.04 -0.47 13.46
CA LYS A 41 8.73 -0.51 14.75
C LYS A 41 8.12 0.38 15.79
N GLU A 42 7.76 1.59 15.40
CA GLU A 42 7.16 2.56 16.30
C GLU A 42 6.33 3.58 15.53
N ARG A 43 5.44 4.24 16.26
CA ARG A 43 4.68 5.40 15.80
C ARG A 43 5.49 6.67 16.11
N VAL A 44 5.57 7.58 15.15
CA VAL A 44 6.28 8.85 15.31
C VAL A 44 5.37 9.87 15.98
N GLY A 45 5.61 10.09 17.28
CA GLY A 45 4.84 11.01 18.12
C GLY A 45 3.33 10.72 18.07
N ASN A 46 2.52 11.77 18.05
CA ASN A 46 1.05 11.66 17.91
C ASN A 46 0.59 11.72 16.44
N GLY A 47 1.53 11.61 15.49
CA GLY A 47 1.25 11.72 14.07
C GLY A 47 0.68 10.45 13.45
N ARG A 48 0.47 10.51 12.13
CA ARG A 48 0.14 9.35 11.26
C ARG A 48 1.38 8.86 10.51
N GLN A 49 2.51 8.85 11.21
CA GLN A 49 3.79 8.44 10.67
C GLN A 49 4.35 7.31 11.51
N TYR A 50 5.06 6.41 10.86
CA TYR A 50 5.59 5.20 11.47
C TYR A 50 7.02 4.97 11.00
N VAL A 51 7.86 4.47 11.89
CA VAL A 51 9.17 3.97 11.53
C VAL A 51 9.01 2.56 10.98
N VAL A 52 9.37 2.37 9.72
CA VAL A 52 9.39 1.09 9.04
C VAL A 52 10.82 0.59 8.98
N GLN A 53 11.05 -0.65 9.41
CA GLN A 53 12.30 -1.37 9.20
C GLN A 53 12.20 -2.28 7.99
N TRP A 54 13.17 -2.17 7.09
CA TRP A 54 13.29 -2.97 5.88
C TRP A 54 14.11 -4.25 6.13
N ALA A 55 14.23 -5.11 5.11
CA ALA A 55 14.95 -6.38 5.20
C ALA A 55 16.46 -6.22 5.43
N ASP A 56 17.04 -5.10 4.99
CA ASP A 56 18.45 -4.74 5.21
C ASP A 56 18.68 -4.03 6.56
N GLU A 57 17.69 -4.10 7.46
CA GLU A 57 17.64 -3.45 8.77
C GLU A 57 17.59 -1.92 8.77
N SER A 58 17.66 -1.28 7.59
CA SER A 58 17.55 0.17 7.48
C SER A 58 16.15 0.65 7.87
N LEU A 59 16.08 1.90 8.36
CA LEU A 59 14.87 2.49 8.90
C LEU A 59 14.44 3.68 8.06
N GLN A 60 13.15 3.79 7.80
CA GLN A 60 12.56 4.95 7.13
C GLN A 60 11.23 5.35 7.78
N VAL A 61 11.00 6.66 7.91
CA VAL A 61 9.72 7.18 8.38
C VAL A 61 8.74 7.23 7.21
N GLN A 62 7.61 6.55 7.34
CA GLN A 62 6.56 6.54 6.33
C GLN A 62 5.23 7.05 6.86
N SER A 63 4.53 7.82 6.03
CA SER A 63 3.14 8.22 6.28
C SER A 63 2.22 7.00 6.20
N SER A 64 1.18 6.95 7.03
CA SER A 64 0.15 5.91 6.99
C SER A 64 -0.51 5.77 5.61
N SER A 65 -0.56 6.86 4.82
CA SER A 65 -1.06 6.84 3.44
C SER A 65 -0.20 6.03 2.47
N CYS A 66 1.03 5.70 2.86
CA CYS A 66 1.98 4.91 2.09
C CYS A 66 2.21 3.51 2.69
N ILE A 67 1.38 3.09 3.65
CA ILE A 67 1.51 1.81 4.35
C ILE A 67 0.23 0.98 4.17
N PHE A 68 0.42 -0.29 3.78
CA PHE A 68 -0.65 -1.24 3.51
C PHE A 68 -0.40 -2.56 4.26
N GLY A 69 -1.44 -3.23 4.72
CA GLY A 69 -1.28 -4.48 5.47
C GLY A 69 -2.57 -4.94 6.14
N ALA A 70 -2.43 -5.60 7.31
CA ALA A 70 -3.53 -6.23 8.02
C ALA A 70 -4.64 -5.25 8.42
N PHE A 71 -4.28 -3.99 8.74
CA PHE A 71 -5.23 -2.96 9.18
C PHE A 71 -5.67 -2.01 8.05
N THR A 72 -5.27 -2.31 6.79
CA THR A 72 -5.80 -1.57 5.65
C THR A 72 -7.25 -1.97 5.39
N LYS A 73 -8.12 -0.96 5.32
CA LYS A 73 -9.52 -1.16 4.96
C LYS A 73 -9.63 -1.89 3.62
N ARG A 74 -10.32 -3.02 3.61
CA ARG A 74 -10.57 -3.79 2.38
C ARG A 74 -11.69 -3.14 1.57
N HIS A 75 -11.49 -3.13 0.26
CA HIS A 75 -12.48 -2.71 -0.72
C HIS A 75 -12.75 -3.88 -1.67
N ALA A 76 -14.00 -4.03 -2.10
CA ALA A 76 -14.28 -4.93 -3.22
C ALA A 76 -13.57 -4.39 -4.47
N LEU A 77 -12.90 -5.27 -5.21
CA LEU A 77 -12.11 -4.93 -6.38
C LEU A 77 -12.90 -5.23 -7.65
N ALA A 78 -12.91 -4.28 -8.59
CA ALA A 78 -13.60 -4.35 -9.87
C ALA A 78 -12.69 -3.98 -11.04
N LEU A 79 -13.13 -4.26 -12.26
CA LEU A 79 -12.43 -3.83 -13.47
C LEU A 79 -12.32 -2.29 -13.50
N GLY A 80 -11.15 -1.79 -13.88
CA GLY A 80 -10.84 -0.36 -13.89
C GLY A 80 -10.40 0.22 -12.55
N ASP A 81 -10.51 -0.53 -11.45
CA ASP A 81 -9.99 -0.07 -10.15
C ASP A 81 -8.48 0.08 -10.19
N ARG A 82 -8.01 1.10 -9.47
CA ARG A 82 -6.60 1.38 -9.23
C ARG A 82 -6.17 0.63 -8.00
N VAL A 83 -5.01 0.01 -8.07
CA VAL A 83 -4.54 -0.90 -7.03
C VAL A 83 -3.05 -0.81 -6.82
N LEU A 84 -2.62 -1.14 -5.60
CA LEU A 84 -1.26 -1.56 -5.31
C LEU A 84 -1.24 -3.09 -5.31
N ALA A 85 -0.39 -3.70 -6.13
CA ALA A 85 -0.30 -5.15 -6.26
C ALA A 85 1.14 -5.61 -6.50
N VAL A 86 1.40 -6.89 -6.25
CA VAL A 86 2.71 -7.53 -6.47
C VAL A 86 3.05 -7.53 -7.96
N ALA A 87 4.03 -6.72 -8.36
CA ALA A 87 4.54 -6.67 -9.73
C ALA A 87 5.66 -7.71 -9.95
N ASP A 88 6.50 -7.92 -8.94
CA ASP A 88 7.51 -8.97 -8.91
C ASP A 88 7.28 -9.88 -7.69
N PRO A 89 6.81 -11.13 -7.89
CA PRO A 89 6.55 -12.05 -6.79
C PRO A 89 7.81 -12.69 -6.20
N VAL A 90 8.95 -12.64 -6.90
CA VAL A 90 10.22 -13.19 -6.41
C VAL A 90 10.88 -12.19 -5.47
N ALA A 91 10.97 -10.92 -5.91
CA ALA A 91 11.52 -9.84 -5.10
C ALA A 91 10.49 -9.21 -4.14
N LEU A 92 9.21 -9.64 -4.23
CA LEU A 92 8.08 -9.11 -3.45
C LEU A 92 7.91 -7.59 -3.60
N VAL A 93 8.13 -7.09 -4.82
CA VAL A 93 7.97 -5.67 -5.17
C VAL A 93 6.52 -5.40 -5.57
N TYR A 94 5.96 -4.37 -4.96
CA TYR A 94 4.61 -3.89 -5.23
C TYR A 94 4.67 -2.58 -6.02
N LEU A 95 3.81 -2.46 -7.03
CA LEU A 95 3.69 -1.25 -7.83
C LEU A 95 2.22 -0.84 -8.02
N PRO A 96 1.95 0.45 -8.19
CA PRO A 96 0.62 0.91 -8.56
C PRO A 96 0.29 0.43 -9.98
N GLY A 97 -0.93 -0.06 -10.15
CA GLY A 97 -1.49 -0.48 -11.43
C GLY A 97 -3.00 -0.34 -11.47
N TRP A 98 -3.62 -0.84 -12.53
CA TRP A 98 -5.07 -0.90 -12.65
C TRP A 98 -5.52 -2.26 -13.16
N ILE A 99 -6.70 -2.68 -12.70
CA ILE A 99 -7.28 -3.97 -13.07
C ILE A 99 -7.83 -3.88 -14.49
N THR A 100 -7.25 -4.65 -15.40
CA THR A 100 -7.65 -4.70 -16.82
C THR A 100 -8.51 -5.92 -17.15
N GLY A 101 -8.56 -6.91 -16.26
CA GLY A 101 -9.27 -8.16 -16.51
C GLY A 101 -9.24 -9.11 -15.32
N THR A 102 -9.78 -10.29 -15.54
CA THR A 102 -9.68 -11.43 -14.61
C THR A 102 -9.20 -12.67 -15.37
N ASN A 103 -8.48 -13.54 -14.68
CA ASN A 103 -8.06 -14.85 -15.17
C ASN A 103 -8.48 -15.88 -14.12
N GLY A 104 -9.70 -16.41 -14.28
CA GLY A 104 -10.35 -17.22 -13.25
C GLY A 104 -10.55 -16.41 -11.96
N GLN A 105 -9.98 -16.88 -10.85
CA GLN A 105 -10.03 -16.19 -9.55
C GLN A 105 -8.90 -15.17 -9.35
N LYS A 106 -8.04 -14.98 -10.35
CA LYS A 106 -6.92 -14.02 -10.31
C LYS A 106 -7.27 -12.74 -11.06
N LEU A 107 -6.65 -11.64 -10.66
CA LEU A 107 -6.78 -10.36 -11.35
C LEU A 107 -5.69 -10.24 -12.42
N VAL A 108 -6.04 -9.58 -13.52
CA VAL A 108 -5.08 -9.08 -14.49
C VAL A 108 -4.84 -7.60 -14.21
N VAL A 109 -3.60 -7.23 -13.90
CA VAL A 109 -3.20 -5.86 -13.55
C VAL A 109 -2.15 -5.37 -14.52
N LYS A 110 -2.36 -4.18 -15.07
CA LYS A 110 -1.34 -3.44 -15.81
C LYS A 110 -0.71 -2.41 -14.87
N PHE A 111 0.62 -2.49 -14.71
CA PHE A 111 1.37 -1.68 -13.78
C PHE A 111 1.86 -0.37 -14.41
N CYS A 112 2.22 0.59 -13.56
CA CYS A 112 2.74 1.89 -13.98
C CYS A 112 4.07 1.82 -14.75
N ASN A 113 4.83 0.75 -14.56
CA ASN A 113 6.06 0.46 -15.29
C ASN A 113 5.82 -0.14 -16.69
N GLY A 114 4.56 -0.30 -17.11
CA GLY A 114 4.16 -0.85 -18.41
C GLY A 114 4.02 -2.37 -18.43
N THR A 115 4.49 -3.09 -17.41
CA THR A 115 4.33 -4.55 -17.31
C THR A 115 2.89 -4.95 -16.99
N THR A 116 2.55 -6.20 -17.24
CA THR A 116 1.23 -6.76 -16.93
C THR A 116 1.37 -8.13 -16.30
N SER A 117 0.59 -8.41 -15.26
CA SER A 117 0.53 -9.73 -14.62
C SER A 117 -0.92 -10.22 -14.58
N ALA A 118 -1.13 -11.48 -14.97
CA ALA A 118 -2.44 -12.14 -14.97
C ALA A 118 -2.67 -13.06 -13.75
N HIS A 119 -1.77 -13.03 -12.77
CA HIS A 119 -1.76 -13.96 -11.63
C HIS A 119 -1.90 -13.26 -10.28
N ILE A 120 -2.44 -12.05 -10.26
CA ILE A 120 -2.56 -11.26 -9.03
C ILE A 120 -3.61 -11.87 -8.10
N ASN A 121 -3.19 -12.15 -6.87
CA ASN A 121 -4.08 -12.59 -5.80
C ASN A 121 -4.86 -11.40 -5.24
N PRO A 122 -6.21 -11.38 -5.32
CA PRO A 122 -7.02 -10.30 -4.77
C PRO A 122 -6.73 -9.99 -3.29
N ARG A 123 -6.29 -10.97 -2.50
CA ARG A 123 -5.96 -10.79 -1.06
C ARG A 123 -4.67 -10.00 -0.82
N GLN A 124 -3.76 -9.98 -1.80
CA GLN A 124 -2.50 -9.24 -1.76
C GLN A 124 -2.58 -7.97 -2.62
N CYS A 125 -3.79 -7.52 -2.91
CA CYS A 125 -4.09 -6.35 -3.70
C CYS A 125 -4.80 -5.32 -2.81
N PHE A 126 -4.36 -4.06 -2.89
CA PHE A 126 -4.92 -2.97 -2.10
C PHE A 126 -5.53 -1.94 -3.04
N TRP A 127 -6.80 -1.61 -2.82
CA TRP A 127 -7.47 -0.58 -3.59
C TRP A 127 -6.88 0.80 -3.31
N LEU A 128 -6.75 1.62 -4.35
CA LEU A 128 -6.28 3.00 -4.28
C LEU A 128 -7.36 3.92 -4.85
N SER A 129 -7.55 5.07 -4.20
CA SER A 129 -8.26 6.18 -4.82
C SER A 129 -7.47 6.70 -6.04
N GLN A 130 -8.12 7.43 -6.94
CA GLN A 130 -7.44 8.10 -8.05
C GLN A 130 -6.28 8.97 -7.54
N GLU A 131 -6.52 9.78 -6.52
CA GLU A 131 -5.51 10.69 -5.96
C GLU A 131 -4.29 9.94 -5.43
N TYR A 132 -4.49 8.88 -4.63
CA TYR A 132 -3.37 8.09 -4.09
C TYR A 132 -2.62 7.35 -5.18
N PHE A 133 -3.33 6.83 -6.18
CA PHE A 133 -2.70 6.22 -7.33
C PHE A 133 -1.82 7.21 -8.10
N ASP A 134 -2.31 8.42 -8.38
CA ASP A 134 -1.55 9.42 -9.12
C ASP A 134 -0.31 9.87 -8.36
N ILE A 135 -0.43 10.09 -7.04
CA ILE A 135 0.71 10.41 -6.18
C ILE A 135 1.74 9.28 -6.21
N ALA A 136 1.32 8.02 -6.05
CA ALA A 136 2.22 6.87 -6.06
C ALA A 136 2.92 6.70 -7.41
N VAL A 137 2.18 6.81 -8.53
CA VAL A 137 2.74 6.72 -9.88
C VAL A 137 3.72 7.85 -10.16
N ASN A 138 3.37 9.09 -9.81
CA ASN A 138 4.26 10.23 -10.02
C ASN A 138 5.54 10.10 -9.19
N PHE A 139 5.43 9.69 -7.93
CA PHE A 139 6.59 9.46 -7.08
C PHE A 139 7.49 8.35 -7.62
N TRP A 140 6.93 7.22 -8.04
CA TRP A 140 7.71 6.14 -8.65
C TRP A 140 8.45 6.66 -9.90
N LYS A 141 7.75 7.35 -10.80
CA LYS A 141 8.36 7.90 -12.04
C LYS A 141 9.52 8.85 -11.75
N THR A 142 9.40 9.75 -10.77
CA THR A 142 10.49 10.69 -10.46
C THR A 142 11.74 9.98 -9.96
N LYS A 143 11.59 8.86 -9.25
CA LYS A 143 12.71 8.02 -8.79
C LYS A 143 13.38 7.25 -9.94
N GLN A 144 12.60 6.77 -10.90
CA GLN A 144 13.14 6.11 -12.08
C GLN A 144 13.93 7.06 -13.00
N THR A 145 13.59 8.35 -13.04
CA THR A 145 14.32 9.34 -13.84
C THR A 145 15.55 9.92 -13.15
N ALA A 146 15.68 9.73 -11.83
CA ALA A 146 16.80 10.23 -11.03
C ALA A 146 17.94 9.22 -10.87
N SER A 147 17.82 8.05 -11.52
CA SER A 147 18.79 6.94 -11.50
C SER A 147 19.66 6.93 -12.75
#